data_AF-A0A0F9J995-F1
#
_entry.id   AF-A0A0F9J995-F1
#
_cell.length_a   1.000
_cell.length_b   1.000
_cell.length_c   1.000
_cell.angle_alpha   90.00
_cell.angle_beta   90.00
_cell.angle_gamma   90.00
#
_symmetry.space_group_name_H-M   'P 1'
#
loop_
_entity.id
_entity.type
_entity.pdbx_description
1 polymer ?
#
loop_
_entity_poly.entity_id
_entity_poly.type
_entity_poly.pdbx_seq_one_letter_code
_entity_poly.pdbx_strand_id
1 'polypeptide(L)'
;MLITQTGTYLGYASSHGVDQSSGGYPQLVLQCEATHFYDGDVEDYVEIEPQELRAFLVLYGKDQKPLRNCEQVKKTFGWDGLSFQALAEMDLSEIRFLFRVEDNFYNDNTTQQVSWIDVDTASPTRQISSLDTKELQDLDAKFGLAKVGKKTDTKKPTGKPTLPKTSTKKKTSKPETPKTSKAPAAGPLTEIINEAEEKTGSTTRDDAWNYISEQIPEAALSTKERAVAWSKAIEKIHGGPDDDTLTGEEWFQVQCLIIGETIPF
;
A
#
# COMPACT_ATOMS: atom_id res chain seq x y z
N MET A 1 20.01 -15.84 -17.03
CA MET A 1 20.26 -16.24 -15.61
C MET A 1 18.93 -16.61 -14.95
N LEU A 2 18.87 -17.13 -13.72
CA LEU A 2 17.58 -17.32 -13.03
C LEU A 2 17.27 -16.10 -12.16
N ILE A 3 15.99 -15.76 -12.03
CA ILE A 3 15.55 -14.76 -11.06
C ILE A 3 15.71 -15.33 -9.65
N THR A 4 16.54 -14.67 -8.82
CA THR A 4 16.80 -15.08 -7.43
C THR A 4 16.27 -14.09 -6.39
N GLN A 5 15.82 -12.92 -6.82
CA GLN A 5 15.39 -11.84 -5.94
C GLN A 5 13.88 -11.59 -6.06
N THR A 6 13.23 -11.34 -4.92
CA THR A 6 11.84 -10.90 -4.86
C THR A 6 11.70 -9.46 -5.36
N GLY A 7 10.57 -9.15 -5.99
CA GLY A 7 10.29 -7.80 -6.44
C GLY A 7 9.42 -7.76 -7.68
N THR A 8 9.41 -6.61 -8.34
CA THR A 8 8.56 -6.36 -9.52
C THR A 8 9.43 -6.23 -10.76
N TYR A 9 9.08 -6.97 -11.80
CA TYR A 9 9.84 -7.06 -13.04
C TYR A 9 8.97 -6.69 -14.23
N LEU A 10 9.60 -6.17 -15.27
CA LEU A 10 9.03 -6.10 -16.61
C LEU A 10 9.77 -7.07 -17.53
N GLY A 11 9.01 -7.72 -18.39
CA GLY A 11 9.57 -8.70 -19.30
C GLY A 11 8.57 -9.23 -20.32
N TYR A 12 8.93 -10.34 -20.93
CA TYR A 12 8.19 -11.02 -21.99
C TYR A 12 7.99 -12.49 -21.67
N ALA A 13 7.05 -13.14 -22.36
CA ALA A 13 6.87 -14.59 -22.27
C ALA A 13 7.57 -15.24 -23.47
N SER A 14 8.80 -15.71 -23.28
CA SER A 14 9.59 -16.38 -24.34
C SER A 14 8.91 -17.65 -24.88
N SER A 15 8.14 -18.32 -24.03
CA SER A 15 7.23 -19.41 -24.39
C SER A 15 6.08 -19.50 -23.41
N HIS A 16 4.97 -20.11 -23.84
CA HIS A 16 3.83 -20.36 -22.96
C HIS A 16 3.09 -21.64 -23.37
N GLY A 17 2.22 -22.11 -22.49
CA GLY A 17 1.30 -23.21 -22.76
C GLY A 17 0.23 -23.32 -21.69
N VAL A 18 -0.87 -23.99 -22.01
CA VAL A 18 -1.92 -24.33 -21.03
C VAL A 18 -1.74 -25.78 -20.60
N ASP A 19 -1.74 -26.02 -19.29
CA ASP A 19 -1.54 -27.33 -18.68
C ASP A 19 -2.48 -27.53 -17.48
N GLN A 20 -2.38 -28.68 -16.83
CA GLN A 20 -3.07 -29.00 -15.60
C GLN A 20 -2.10 -28.94 -14.41
N SER A 21 -2.47 -28.20 -13.37
CA SER A 21 -1.72 -28.16 -12.10
C SER A 21 -1.75 -29.51 -11.39
N SER A 22 -0.89 -29.70 -10.39
CA SER A 22 -0.87 -30.91 -9.54
C SER A 22 -2.22 -31.19 -8.85
N GLY A 23 -3.02 -30.14 -8.61
CA GLY A 23 -4.37 -30.24 -8.06
C GLY A 23 -5.46 -30.56 -9.08
N GLY A 24 -5.11 -30.76 -10.36
CA GLY A 24 -6.07 -31.04 -11.42
C GLY A 24 -6.71 -29.80 -12.04
N TYR A 25 -6.20 -28.59 -11.75
CA TYR A 25 -6.81 -27.33 -12.21
C TYR A 25 -6.12 -26.76 -13.44
N PRO A 26 -6.85 -26.17 -14.40
CA PRO A 26 -6.25 -25.55 -15.58
C PRO A 26 -5.34 -24.39 -15.16
N GLN A 27 -4.12 -24.37 -15.71
CA GLN A 27 -3.11 -23.37 -15.45
C GLN A 27 -2.48 -22.88 -16.75
N LEU A 28 -2.13 -21.59 -16.80
CA LEU A 28 -1.24 -21.05 -17.81
C LEU A 28 0.19 -21.16 -17.28
N VAL A 29 1.08 -21.76 -18.07
CA VAL A 29 2.51 -21.86 -17.80
C VAL A 29 3.23 -20.87 -18.70
N LEU A 30 4.04 -19.99 -18.12
CA LEU A 30 4.84 -19.01 -18.87
C LEU A 30 6.33 -19.24 -18.58
N GLN A 31 7.17 -19.14 -19.60
CA GLN A 31 8.61 -18.93 -19.43
C GLN A 31 8.88 -17.42 -19.53
N CYS A 32 8.89 -16.75 -18.38
CA CYS A 32 9.11 -15.31 -18.31
C CYS A 32 10.58 -14.98 -18.48
N GLU A 33 10.88 -13.94 -19.25
CA GLU A 33 12.20 -13.34 -19.39
C GLU A 33 12.13 -11.88 -18.89
N ALA A 34 12.69 -11.63 -17.71
CA ALA A 34 12.83 -10.31 -17.13
C ALA A 34 13.94 -9.53 -17.84
N THR A 35 13.63 -8.31 -18.25
CA THR A 35 14.58 -7.36 -18.83
C THR A 35 14.77 -6.12 -17.97
N HIS A 36 13.79 -5.81 -17.11
CA HIS A 36 13.88 -4.70 -16.16
C HIS A 36 13.40 -5.11 -14.78
N PHE A 37 13.97 -4.47 -13.77
CA PHE A 37 13.60 -4.61 -12.36
C PHE A 37 13.17 -3.25 -11.82
N TYR A 38 12.09 -3.23 -11.03
CA TYR A 38 11.66 -1.99 -10.37
C TYR A 38 12.56 -1.71 -9.17
N ASP A 39 13.29 -0.60 -9.24
CA ASP A 39 14.13 -0.12 -8.16
C ASP A 39 13.37 0.95 -7.37
N GLY A 40 13.11 0.65 -6.09
CA GLY A 40 12.37 1.52 -5.19
C GLY A 40 13.13 2.79 -4.79
N ASP A 41 14.45 2.83 -4.94
CA ASP A 41 15.25 4.02 -4.60
C ASP A 41 15.18 5.10 -5.68
N VAL A 42 15.06 4.70 -6.95
CA VAL A 42 14.86 5.61 -8.09
C VAL A 42 13.40 5.70 -8.54
N GLU A 43 12.52 4.91 -7.93
CA GLU A 43 11.10 4.77 -8.26
C GLU A 43 10.85 4.49 -9.76
N ASP A 44 11.73 3.73 -10.39
CA ASP A 44 11.69 3.43 -11.82
C ASP A 44 12.20 2.02 -12.14
N TYR A 45 11.95 1.58 -13.37
CA TYR A 45 12.45 0.32 -13.89
C TYR A 45 13.86 0.48 -14.45
N VAL A 46 14.81 -0.19 -13.83
CA VAL A 46 16.20 -0.27 -14.30
C VAL A 46 16.39 -1.51 -15.18
N GLU A 47 17.12 -1.36 -16.28
CA GLU A 47 17.51 -2.48 -17.13
C GLU A 47 18.41 -3.45 -16.36
N ILE A 48 18.18 -4.75 -16.51
CA ILE A 48 18.96 -5.81 -15.88
C ILE A 48 19.43 -6.80 -16.95
N GLU A 49 20.45 -7.59 -16.62
CA GLU A 49 20.78 -8.75 -17.45
C GLU A 49 19.57 -9.70 -17.54
N PRO A 50 19.29 -10.28 -18.72
CA PRO A 50 18.14 -11.17 -18.90
C PRO A 50 18.12 -12.33 -17.89
N GLN A 51 17.02 -12.38 -17.14
CA GLN A 51 16.78 -13.41 -16.14
C GLN A 51 15.46 -14.13 -16.44
N GLU A 52 15.45 -15.43 -16.21
CA GLU A 52 14.32 -16.29 -16.51
C GLU A 52 13.66 -16.83 -15.25
N LEU A 53 12.34 -16.97 -15.32
CA LEU A 53 11.54 -17.64 -14.30
C LEU A 53 10.34 -18.29 -14.95
N ARG A 54 10.02 -19.53 -14.54
CA ARG A 54 8.80 -20.19 -14.96
C ARG A 54 7.64 -19.80 -14.05
N ALA A 55 6.59 -19.23 -14.62
CA ALA A 55 5.37 -18.87 -13.90
C ALA A 55 4.30 -19.96 -14.07
N PHE A 56 3.62 -20.29 -12.98
CA PHE A 56 2.46 -21.20 -12.98
C PHE A 56 1.23 -20.44 -12.50
N LEU A 57 0.32 -20.13 -13.41
CA LEU A 57 -0.86 -19.31 -13.15
C LEU A 57 -2.11 -20.18 -13.17
N VAL A 58 -2.53 -20.69 -12.02
CA VAL A 58 -3.79 -21.47 -11.92
C VAL A 58 -4.97 -20.55 -12.20
N LEU A 59 -5.77 -20.88 -13.22
CA LEU A 59 -6.82 -20.01 -13.75
C LEU A 59 -8.17 -20.24 -13.06
N TYR A 60 -8.51 -21.49 -12.76
CA TYR A 60 -9.78 -21.86 -12.14
C TYR A 60 -9.57 -22.72 -10.90
N GLY A 61 -10.38 -22.50 -9.87
CA GLY A 61 -10.33 -23.28 -8.64
C GLY A 61 -11.25 -24.50 -8.66
N LYS A 62 -11.36 -25.16 -7.50
CA LYS A 62 -12.20 -26.35 -7.28
C LYS A 62 -13.67 -26.18 -7.68
N ASP A 63 -14.22 -25.00 -7.48
CA ASP A 63 -15.62 -24.69 -7.81
C ASP A 63 -15.82 -24.28 -9.27
N GLN A 64 -14.82 -24.46 -10.15
CA GLN A 64 -14.80 -23.90 -11.51
C GLN A 64 -15.00 -22.37 -11.53
N LYS A 65 -14.72 -21.69 -10.42
CA LYS A 65 -14.73 -20.24 -10.34
C LYS A 65 -13.40 -19.69 -10.85
N PRO A 66 -13.43 -18.61 -11.66
CA PRO A 66 -12.20 -17.95 -12.07
C PRO A 66 -11.46 -17.43 -10.84
N LEU A 67 -10.17 -17.73 -10.78
CA LEU A 67 -9.27 -17.17 -9.77
C LEU A 67 -8.78 -15.80 -10.23
N ARG A 68 -8.10 -15.08 -9.33
CA ARG A 68 -7.48 -13.78 -9.63
C ARG A 68 -6.61 -13.84 -10.88
N ASN A 69 -5.82 -14.91 -11.03
CA ASN A 69 -4.95 -15.13 -12.18
C ASN A 69 -5.72 -15.17 -13.51
N CYS A 70 -6.95 -15.70 -13.54
CA CYS A 70 -7.75 -15.70 -14.77
C CYS A 70 -8.07 -14.26 -15.21
N GLU A 71 -8.51 -13.41 -14.28
CA GLU A 71 -8.78 -12.00 -14.58
C GLU A 71 -7.52 -11.23 -14.97
N GLN A 72 -6.38 -11.56 -14.36
CA GLN A 72 -5.09 -10.98 -14.72
C GLN A 72 -4.63 -11.38 -16.12
N VAL A 73 -4.78 -12.65 -16.50
CA VAL A 73 -4.44 -13.14 -17.85
C VAL A 73 -5.33 -12.47 -18.90
N LYS A 74 -6.65 -12.37 -18.65
CA LYS A 74 -7.58 -11.64 -19.53
C LYS A 74 -7.14 -10.19 -19.73
N LYS A 75 -6.83 -9.49 -18.63
CA LYS A 75 -6.43 -8.09 -18.67
C LYS A 75 -5.09 -7.89 -19.37
N THR A 76 -4.10 -8.71 -19.04
CA THR A 76 -2.70 -8.52 -19.45
C THR A 76 -2.48 -8.90 -20.90
N PHE A 77 -3.07 -10.02 -21.33
CA PHE A 77 -2.85 -10.58 -22.66
C PHE A 77 -4.03 -10.38 -23.60
N GLY A 78 -5.13 -9.77 -23.14
CA GLY A 78 -6.34 -9.59 -23.94
C GLY A 78 -7.11 -10.89 -24.19
N TRP A 79 -6.89 -11.94 -23.39
CA TRP A 79 -7.63 -13.18 -23.50
C TRP A 79 -9.11 -13.00 -23.13
N ASP A 80 -10.01 -13.66 -23.85
CA ASP A 80 -11.46 -13.55 -23.65
C ASP A 80 -12.00 -14.40 -22.49
N GLY A 81 -11.22 -15.39 -22.02
CA GLY A 81 -11.62 -16.33 -20.98
C GLY A 81 -12.58 -17.43 -21.43
N LEU A 82 -12.81 -17.60 -22.74
CA LEU A 82 -13.78 -18.55 -23.28
C LEU A 82 -13.15 -19.89 -23.64
N SER A 83 -11.91 -19.89 -24.12
CA SER A 83 -11.23 -21.10 -24.60
C SER A 83 -9.77 -21.16 -24.18
N PHE A 84 -9.41 -22.29 -23.54
CA PHE A 84 -8.01 -22.62 -23.23
C PHE A 84 -7.19 -22.94 -24.48
N GLN A 85 -7.82 -23.50 -25.52
CA GLN A 85 -7.17 -23.71 -26.81
C GLN A 85 -6.81 -22.37 -27.44
N ALA A 86 -7.74 -21.41 -27.43
CA ALA A 86 -7.47 -20.07 -27.94
C ALA A 86 -6.30 -19.42 -27.16
N LEU A 87 -6.30 -19.55 -25.82
CA LEU A 87 -5.19 -19.05 -24.99
C LEU A 87 -3.84 -19.70 -25.35
N ALA A 88 -3.81 -20.99 -25.68
CA ALA A 88 -2.59 -21.71 -26.06
C ALA A 88 -2.10 -21.39 -27.49
N GLU A 89 -2.99 -20.88 -28.35
CA GLU A 89 -2.68 -20.49 -29.73
C GLU A 89 -2.34 -19.00 -29.87
N MET A 90 -2.55 -18.19 -28.82
CA MET A 90 -2.21 -16.77 -28.81
C MET A 90 -0.69 -16.57 -28.91
N ASP A 91 -0.25 -15.52 -29.60
CA ASP A 91 1.15 -15.12 -29.53
C ASP A 91 1.34 -14.14 -28.36
N LEU A 92 2.01 -14.62 -27.31
CA LEU A 92 2.32 -13.82 -26.11
C LEU A 92 3.75 -13.28 -26.12
N SER A 93 4.56 -13.64 -27.12
CA SER A 93 6.01 -13.37 -27.12
C SER A 93 6.33 -11.88 -27.29
N GLU A 94 5.48 -11.14 -27.99
CA GLU A 94 5.63 -9.70 -28.23
C GLU A 94 4.99 -8.83 -27.13
N ILE A 95 4.22 -9.43 -26.22
CA ILE A 95 3.51 -8.68 -25.18
C ILE A 95 4.46 -8.47 -24.00
N ARG A 96 4.86 -7.21 -23.79
CA ARG A 96 5.55 -6.81 -22.56
C ARG A 96 4.54 -6.75 -21.41
N PHE A 97 4.89 -7.32 -20.27
CA PHE A 97 4.02 -7.29 -19.10
C PHE A 97 4.82 -7.18 -17.81
N LEU A 98 4.10 -6.78 -16.76
CA LEU A 98 4.61 -6.69 -15.39
C LEU A 98 4.35 -8.01 -14.69
N PHE A 99 5.34 -8.54 -13.98
CA PHE A 99 5.14 -9.64 -13.05
C PHE A 99 5.88 -9.43 -11.73
N ARG A 100 5.24 -9.84 -10.64
CA ARG A 100 5.80 -9.78 -9.29
C ARG A 100 6.27 -11.16 -8.87
N VAL A 101 7.49 -11.21 -8.37
CA VAL A 101 8.14 -12.41 -7.85
C VAL A 101 8.18 -12.32 -6.33
N GLU A 102 7.69 -13.36 -5.67
CA GLU A 102 7.64 -13.48 -4.22
C GLU A 102 8.18 -14.85 -3.79
N ASP A 103 8.64 -14.91 -2.54
CA ASP A 103 9.06 -16.16 -1.92
C ASP A 103 7.84 -17.05 -1.66
N ASN A 104 7.93 -18.29 -2.12
CA ASN A 104 7.00 -19.35 -1.78
C ASN A 104 7.64 -20.31 -0.79
N PHE A 105 7.02 -20.46 0.38
CA PHE A 105 7.47 -21.38 1.41
C PHE A 105 6.62 -22.66 1.35
N TYR A 106 7.24 -23.77 0.96
CA TYR A 106 6.57 -25.06 0.89
C TYR A 106 7.51 -26.20 1.32
N ASN A 107 7.07 -27.01 2.30
CA ASN A 107 7.85 -28.12 2.87
C ASN A 107 9.29 -27.71 3.22
N ASP A 108 9.45 -26.62 3.99
CA ASP A 108 10.73 -26.05 4.40
C ASP A 108 11.68 -25.63 3.26
N ASN A 109 11.18 -25.61 2.01
CA ASN A 109 11.90 -25.07 0.87
C ASN A 109 11.33 -23.70 0.49
N THR A 110 12.22 -22.74 0.29
CA THR A 110 11.90 -21.44 -0.28
C THR A 110 12.19 -21.46 -1.78
N THR A 111 11.18 -21.18 -2.59
CA THR A 111 11.31 -21.07 -4.05
C THR A 111 10.74 -19.74 -4.51
N GLN A 112 11.36 -19.10 -5.50
CA GLN A 112 10.79 -17.91 -6.14
C GLN A 112 9.60 -18.32 -7.01
N GLN A 113 8.48 -17.60 -6.90
CA GLN A 113 7.31 -17.79 -7.76
C GLN A 113 6.75 -16.46 -8.23
N VAL A 114 6.08 -16.48 -9.38
CA VAL A 114 5.28 -15.33 -9.82
C VAL A 114 3.97 -15.30 -9.04
N SER A 115 3.78 -14.30 -8.19
CA SER A 115 2.56 -14.11 -7.40
C SER A 115 1.49 -13.30 -8.14
N TRP A 116 1.91 -12.47 -9.09
CA TRP A 116 1.04 -11.50 -9.74
C TRP A 116 1.55 -11.09 -11.12
N ILE A 117 0.64 -10.88 -12.08
CA ILE A 117 0.92 -10.26 -13.38
C ILE A 117 -0.05 -9.10 -13.67
N ASP A 118 0.37 -8.15 -14.50
CA ASP A 118 -0.47 -7.06 -15.02
C ASP A 118 0.14 -6.46 -16.29
N VAL A 119 -0.57 -5.51 -16.91
CA VAL A 119 -0.07 -4.71 -18.04
C VAL A 119 1.19 -3.93 -17.65
N ASP A 120 2.07 -3.68 -18.62
CA ASP A 120 3.34 -2.97 -18.43
C ASP A 120 3.19 -1.53 -17.90
N THR A 121 2.08 -0.86 -18.20
CA THR A 121 1.76 0.47 -17.69
C THR A 121 1.19 0.48 -16.26
N ALA A 122 1.07 -0.68 -15.61
CA ALA A 122 0.55 -0.76 -14.25
C ALA A 122 1.58 -0.22 -13.25
N SER A 123 1.11 0.48 -12.21
CA SER A 123 1.97 0.95 -11.14
C SER A 123 2.56 -0.24 -10.36
N PRO A 124 3.89 -0.32 -10.18
CA PRO A 124 4.56 -1.39 -9.44
C PRO A 124 4.27 -1.33 -7.93
N THR A 125 4.04 -0.13 -7.42
CA THR A 125 3.88 0.19 -6.00
C THR A 125 2.44 0.34 -5.56
N ARG A 126 1.45 -0.06 -6.39
CA ARG A 126 -0.01 0.11 -6.17
C ARG A 126 -0.32 0.51 -4.73
N GLN A 127 -0.26 1.82 -4.45
CA GLN A 127 -0.71 2.34 -3.18
C GLN A 127 -2.16 1.88 -3.07
N ILE A 128 -2.53 1.32 -1.91
CA ILE A 128 -3.94 1.07 -1.62
C ILE A 128 -4.61 2.44 -1.68
N SER A 129 -5.20 2.77 -2.83
CA SER A 129 -6.01 3.96 -2.97
C SER A 129 -7.27 3.66 -2.19
N SER A 130 -7.34 4.15 -0.95
CA SER A 130 -8.58 4.20 -0.21
C SER A 130 -9.60 4.94 -1.07
N LEU A 131 -10.70 4.27 -1.37
CA LEU A 131 -11.84 4.90 -2.02
C LEU A 131 -12.29 6.09 -1.17
N ASP A 132 -12.66 7.18 -1.82
CA ASP A 132 -13.19 8.32 -1.08
C ASP A 132 -14.55 7.97 -0.44
N THR A 133 -15.04 8.82 0.47
CA THR A 133 -16.30 8.56 1.18
C THR A 133 -17.49 8.35 0.24
N LYS A 134 -17.47 8.94 -0.95
CA LYS A 134 -18.57 8.82 -1.92
C LYS A 134 -18.49 7.49 -2.66
N GLU A 135 -17.30 7.08 -3.08
CA GLU A 135 -17.07 5.80 -3.73
C GLU A 135 -17.36 4.63 -2.78
N LEU A 136 -17.04 4.78 -1.48
CA LEU A 136 -17.42 3.82 -0.45
C LEU A 136 -18.95 3.73 -0.28
N GLN A 137 -19.66 4.85 -0.29
CA GLN A 137 -21.14 4.87 -0.24
C GLN A 137 -21.78 4.22 -1.48
N ASP A 138 -21.20 4.44 -2.66
CA ASP A 138 -21.66 3.79 -3.90
C ASP A 138 -21.41 2.28 -3.86
N LEU A 139 -20.31 1.84 -3.23
CA LEU A 139 -20.01 0.43 -3.01
C LEU A 139 -20.98 -0.19 -1.99
N ASP A 140 -21.25 0.50 -0.88
CA ASP A 140 -22.26 0.10 0.10
C ASP A 140 -23.66 -0.02 -0.53
N ALA A 141 -24.02 0.88 -1.44
CA ALA A 141 -25.26 0.82 -2.19
C ALA A 141 -25.29 -0.36 -3.17
N LYS A 142 -24.19 -0.60 -3.89
CA LYS A 142 -24.05 -1.68 -4.87
C LYS A 142 -24.15 -3.06 -4.24
N PHE A 143 -23.61 -3.23 -3.03
CA PHE A 143 -23.63 -4.49 -2.30
C PHE A 143 -24.73 -4.57 -1.23
N GLY A 144 -25.61 -3.56 -1.15
CA GLY A 144 -26.74 -3.55 -0.23
C GLY A 144 -26.36 -3.46 1.25
N LEU A 145 -25.13 -3.04 1.56
CA LEU A 145 -24.58 -2.90 2.91
C LEU A 145 -25.05 -1.62 3.62
N ALA A 146 -25.57 -0.64 2.87
CA ALA A 146 -26.04 0.66 3.37
C ALA A 146 -27.22 0.63 4.37
N LYS A 147 -27.65 -0.55 4.87
CA LYS A 147 -28.85 -0.71 5.71
C LYS A 147 -28.61 -1.23 7.12
N VAL A 148 -27.37 -1.45 7.56
CA VAL A 148 -27.10 -1.88 8.94
C VAL A 148 -26.68 -0.67 9.76
N GLY A 149 -27.63 0.16 10.20
CA GLY A 149 -27.27 1.27 11.08
C GLY A 149 -28.28 2.38 11.34
N LYS A 150 -29.59 2.16 11.21
CA LYS A 150 -30.53 3.08 11.87
C LYS A 150 -30.74 2.60 13.31
N LYS A 151 -29.78 2.90 14.20
CA LYS A 151 -30.06 2.90 15.63
C LYS A 151 -31.23 3.85 15.86
N THR A 152 -32.33 3.30 16.34
CA THR A 152 -33.51 4.04 16.76
C THR A 152 -33.13 5.00 17.86
N ASP A 153 -33.11 6.30 17.55
CA ASP A 153 -33.06 7.35 18.55
C ASP A 153 -34.27 7.26 19.48
N THR A 154 -33.97 7.10 20.76
CA THR A 154 -34.90 7.10 21.88
C THR A 154 -35.66 8.43 21.91
N LYS A 155 -36.99 8.36 21.89
CA LYS A 155 -37.89 9.51 22.07
C LYS A 155 -37.55 10.30 23.34
N LYS A 156 -37.44 11.63 23.23
CA LYS A 156 -37.70 12.58 24.32
C LYS A 156 -38.92 13.45 23.94
N PRO A 157 -39.97 13.53 24.78
CA PRO A 157 -41.15 14.30 24.44
C PRO A 157 -41.07 15.77 24.90
N THR A 158 -41.94 16.56 24.25
CA THR A 158 -42.62 17.79 24.68
C THR A 158 -41.91 19.15 24.60
N GLY A 159 -42.44 19.99 23.69
CA GLY A 159 -42.27 21.45 23.66
C GLY A 159 -42.57 22.07 22.28
N LYS A 160 -43.84 22.34 21.97
CA LYS A 160 -44.32 23.21 20.84
C LYS A 160 -44.51 24.65 21.37
N PRO A 161 -44.84 25.69 20.55
CA PRO A 161 -44.67 25.93 19.10
C PRO A 161 -44.07 27.33 18.80
N THR A 162 -43.57 27.66 17.59
CA THR A 162 -44.29 28.55 16.64
C THR A 162 -43.66 28.57 15.23
N LEU A 163 -44.55 28.69 14.25
CA LEU A 163 -44.42 28.82 12.78
C LEU A 163 -44.03 30.28 12.36
N PRO A 164 -43.94 30.67 11.06
CA PRO A 164 -43.30 30.05 9.89
C PRO A 164 -42.62 31.06 8.90
N LYS A 165 -41.96 30.52 7.85
CA LYS A 165 -41.75 31.05 6.48
C LYS A 165 -40.86 32.29 6.25
N THR A 166 -39.80 32.11 5.44
CA THR A 166 -39.75 32.79 4.12
C THR A 166 -38.75 32.13 3.15
N SER A 167 -39.21 32.04 1.89
CA SER A 167 -38.46 31.70 0.68
C SER A 167 -37.57 32.87 0.25
N THR A 168 -36.50 32.64 -0.55
CA THR A 168 -36.41 32.97 -2.00
C THR A 168 -34.94 33.15 -2.49
N LYS A 169 -34.61 32.42 -3.58
CA LYS A 169 -33.70 32.70 -4.75
C LYS A 169 -32.28 33.30 -4.59
N LYS A 170 -31.32 32.55 -5.20
CA LYS A 170 -30.47 32.87 -6.39
C LYS A 170 -29.76 34.25 -6.42
N LYS A 171 -28.40 34.28 -6.54
CA LYS A 171 -27.59 34.30 -7.80
C LYS A 171 -26.16 34.85 -7.54
N THR A 172 -25.15 34.18 -8.10
CA THR A 172 -23.87 34.67 -8.70
C THR A 172 -23.18 35.95 -8.21
N SER A 173 -21.87 35.87 -7.92
CA SER A 173 -20.76 36.37 -8.78
C SER A 173 -19.37 36.22 -8.11
N LYS A 174 -18.36 36.02 -8.97
CA LYS A 174 -16.88 36.02 -8.79
C LYS A 174 -16.36 37.48 -8.82
N PRO A 175 -15.04 37.83 -8.85
CA PRO A 175 -13.79 37.39 -8.19
C PRO A 175 -13.12 38.54 -7.37
N GLU A 176 -12.00 38.28 -6.65
CA GLU A 176 -10.72 39.04 -6.71
C GLU A 176 -9.74 38.70 -5.57
N THR A 177 -8.50 38.36 -5.95
CA THR A 177 -7.22 38.48 -5.19
C THR A 177 -6.82 39.95 -5.03
N PRO A 178 -6.02 40.41 -4.02
CA PRO A 178 -4.55 40.22 -4.08
C PRO A 178 -3.68 40.39 -2.78
N LYS A 179 -2.39 39.96 -2.90
CA LYS A 179 -1.14 40.46 -2.24
C LYS A 179 -0.96 40.22 -0.72
N THR A 180 0.22 40.14 -0.09
CA THR A 180 1.68 39.93 -0.33
C THR A 180 2.32 40.06 1.07
N SER A 181 3.51 39.45 1.32
CA SER A 181 4.65 40.07 2.06
C SER A 181 5.26 39.29 3.25
N LYS A 182 6.55 38.92 3.05
CA LYS A 182 7.73 39.06 3.94
C LYS A 182 8.05 38.02 5.05
N ALA A 183 9.20 37.36 4.84
CA ALA A 183 10.26 37.06 5.82
C ALA A 183 10.97 38.39 6.28
N PRO A 184 11.94 38.46 7.24
CA PRO A 184 12.82 37.41 7.80
C PRO A 184 13.17 37.55 9.32
N ALA A 185 14.07 36.71 9.84
CA ALA A 185 15.26 37.04 10.67
C ALA A 185 15.55 36.05 11.82
N ALA A 186 16.83 35.96 12.18
CA ALA A 186 17.51 34.89 12.90
C ALA A 186 17.96 35.26 14.34
N GLY A 187 18.09 34.22 15.20
CA GLY A 187 18.96 34.10 16.40
C GLY A 187 18.53 34.84 17.69
N PRO A 188 19.10 34.55 18.89
CA PRO A 188 20.13 33.55 19.30
C PRO A 188 19.82 32.73 20.60
N LEU A 189 20.74 31.82 20.95
CA LEU A 189 20.82 30.88 22.10
C LEU A 189 20.82 31.47 23.53
N THR A 190 20.26 30.75 24.52
CA THR A 190 20.78 30.49 25.91
C THR A 190 19.84 29.45 26.60
N GLU A 191 20.20 28.18 26.80
CA GLU A 191 20.87 27.51 27.94
C GLU A 191 19.99 27.21 29.20
N ILE A 192 20.16 25.97 29.73
CA ILE A 192 19.82 25.37 31.05
C ILE A 192 18.30 25.01 31.28
N ILE A 193 17.83 23.81 31.72
CA ILE A 193 18.25 22.82 32.75
C ILE A 193 17.59 21.44 32.46
N ASN A 194 18.31 20.35 32.75
CA ASN A 194 17.84 18.96 32.88
C ASN A 194 16.70 18.81 33.90
N GLU A 195 15.56 18.26 33.50
CA GLU A 195 14.70 17.49 34.40
C GLU A 195 13.96 16.41 33.58
N ALA A 196 14.35 15.16 33.80
CA ALA A 196 13.68 13.99 33.25
C ALA A 196 12.33 13.82 33.97
N GLU A 197 11.32 14.56 33.52
CA GLU A 197 9.94 14.23 33.86
C GLU A 197 9.57 12.94 33.13
N GLU A 198 9.23 11.90 33.89
CA GLU A 198 8.54 10.71 33.39
C GLU A 198 7.21 11.14 32.77
N LYS A 199 7.24 11.48 31.48
CA LYS A 199 6.03 11.56 30.68
C LYS A 199 5.44 10.16 30.63
N THR A 200 4.49 9.89 31.52
CA THR A 200 3.68 8.68 31.48
C THR A 200 2.58 8.89 30.46
N GLY A 201 2.69 8.16 29.35
CA GLY A 201 1.70 8.14 28.29
C GLY A 201 1.63 6.74 27.69
N SER A 202 0.51 6.43 27.05
CA SER A 202 0.34 5.19 26.28
C SER A 202 -0.11 5.57 24.88
N THR A 203 0.49 4.95 23.87
CA THR A 203 0.20 5.21 22.46
C THR A 203 0.28 3.92 21.66
N THR A 204 -0.25 3.91 20.44
CA THR A 204 -0.08 2.77 19.53
C THR A 204 1.19 2.94 18.68
N ARG A 205 1.66 1.85 18.06
CA ARG A 205 2.77 1.86 17.10
C ARG A 205 2.56 2.90 16.00
N ASP A 206 1.39 2.89 15.37
CA ASP A 206 1.07 3.77 14.25
C ASP A 206 0.97 5.22 14.71
N ASP A 207 0.38 5.47 15.88
CA ASP A 207 0.28 6.82 16.45
C ASP A 207 1.67 7.37 16.83
N ALA A 208 2.56 6.55 17.40
CA ALA A 208 3.94 6.93 17.69
C ALA A 208 4.71 7.29 16.41
N TRP A 209 4.55 6.51 15.34
CA TRP A 209 5.20 6.78 14.06
C TRP A 209 4.68 8.07 13.40
N ASN A 210 3.37 8.26 13.40
CA ASN A 210 2.73 9.47 12.87
C ASN A 210 3.20 10.71 13.64
N TYR A 211 3.24 10.62 14.97
CA TYR A 211 3.68 11.72 15.81
C TYR A 211 5.14 12.11 15.56
N ILE A 212 6.04 11.14 15.46
CA ILE A 212 7.44 11.38 15.09
C ILE A 212 7.53 12.02 13.70
N SER A 213 6.68 11.57 12.78
CA SER A 213 6.68 12.08 11.41
C SER A 213 6.17 13.50 11.27
N GLU A 214 5.24 13.91 12.15
CA GLU A 214 4.74 15.28 12.25
C GLU A 214 5.73 16.22 12.95
N GLN A 215 6.40 15.75 14.02
CA GLN A 215 7.29 16.59 14.83
C GLN A 215 8.68 16.79 14.20
N ILE A 216 9.20 15.77 13.51
CA ILE A 216 10.49 15.83 12.86
C ILE A 216 10.22 16.12 11.38
N PRO A 217 10.65 17.25 10.80
CA PRO A 217 10.53 17.49 9.37
C PRO A 217 11.52 16.62 8.59
N GLU A 218 11.17 16.24 7.35
CA GLU A 218 12.02 15.36 6.51
C GLU A 218 13.41 15.96 6.24
N ALA A 219 13.51 17.29 6.25
CA ALA A 219 14.77 18.01 6.14
C ALA A 219 15.72 17.84 7.34
N ALA A 220 15.20 17.45 8.51
CA ALA A 220 16.00 17.22 9.72
C ALA A 220 16.37 15.73 9.89
N LEU A 221 15.47 14.82 9.50
CA LEU A 221 15.71 13.39 9.51
C LEU A 221 14.91 12.75 8.37
N SER A 222 15.60 12.13 7.42
CA SER A 222 14.97 11.42 6.31
C SER A 222 14.17 10.21 6.80
N THR A 223 13.25 9.71 5.99
CA THR A 223 12.46 8.51 6.32
C THR A 223 13.33 7.29 6.63
N LYS A 224 14.46 7.14 5.91
CA LYS A 224 15.43 6.06 6.15
C LYS A 224 16.12 6.22 7.50
N GLU A 225 16.54 7.43 7.86
CA GLU A 225 17.18 7.71 9.16
C GLU A 225 16.19 7.59 10.33
N ARG A 226 14.91 7.90 10.12
CA ARG A 226 13.83 7.65 11.11
C ARG A 226 13.64 6.17 11.38
N ALA A 227 13.63 5.33 10.34
CA ALA A 227 13.53 3.89 10.51
C ALA A 227 14.71 3.33 11.32
N VAL A 228 15.93 3.83 11.07
CA VAL A 228 17.12 3.48 11.86
C VAL A 228 17.00 3.94 13.31
N ALA A 229 16.57 5.18 13.55
CA ALA A 229 16.35 5.71 14.90
C ALA A 229 15.25 4.92 15.64
N TRP A 230 14.23 4.47 14.92
CA TRP A 230 13.13 3.65 15.43
C TRP A 230 13.60 2.28 15.90
N SER A 231 14.34 1.55 15.06
CA SER A 231 14.91 0.25 15.46
C SER A 231 15.87 0.39 16.65
N LYS A 232 16.69 1.45 16.67
CA LYS A 232 17.61 1.72 17.78
C LYS A 232 16.89 2.07 19.08
N ALA A 233 15.78 2.80 19.00
CA ALA A 233 14.94 3.12 20.15
C ALA A 233 14.26 1.88 20.73
N ILE A 234 13.75 0.99 19.85
CA ILE A 234 13.18 -0.30 20.26
C ILE A 234 14.23 -1.16 20.96
N GLU A 235 15.44 -1.31 20.38
CA GLU A 235 16.51 -2.09 20.99
C GLU A 235 16.90 -1.55 22.39
N LYS A 236 16.90 -0.23 22.55
CA LYS A 236 17.25 0.44 23.81
C LYS A 236 16.19 0.30 24.91
N ILE A 237 14.92 0.21 24.54
CA ILE A 237 13.79 0.12 25.50
C ILE A 237 13.44 -1.35 25.80
N HIS A 238 13.39 -2.19 24.77
CA HIS A 238 12.89 -3.56 24.85
C HIS A 238 14.01 -4.61 24.91
N GLY A 239 15.28 -4.23 24.63
CA GLY A 239 16.43 -5.15 24.70
C GLY A 239 16.53 -6.15 23.55
N GLY A 240 15.74 -5.95 22.49
CA GLY A 240 15.75 -6.77 21.27
C GLY A 240 15.13 -6.03 20.10
N PRO A 241 15.28 -6.54 18.86
CA PRO A 241 14.76 -5.89 17.65
C PRO A 241 13.27 -6.17 17.38
N ASP A 242 12.63 -6.97 18.23
CA ASP A 242 11.25 -7.43 18.03
C ASP A 242 10.27 -6.30 18.36
N ASP A 243 9.51 -5.86 17.35
CA ASP A 243 8.55 -4.77 17.45
C ASP A 243 7.14 -5.26 17.86
N ASP A 244 6.86 -6.56 17.75
CA ASP A 244 5.53 -7.13 17.95
C ASP A 244 5.18 -7.35 19.44
N THR A 245 6.15 -7.20 20.34
CA THR A 245 6.00 -7.43 21.79
C THR A 245 5.90 -6.14 22.62
N LEU A 246 6.01 -4.97 21.99
CA LEU A 246 5.98 -3.68 22.71
C LEU A 246 4.56 -3.31 23.16
N THR A 247 4.47 -2.93 24.42
CA THR A 247 3.28 -2.34 25.04
C THR A 247 3.10 -0.88 24.62
N GLY A 248 1.90 -0.33 24.82
CA GLY A 248 1.62 1.06 24.47
C GLY A 248 2.44 2.09 25.27
N GLU A 249 2.93 1.73 26.46
CA GLU A 249 3.84 2.56 27.25
C GLU A 249 5.26 2.54 26.66
N GLU A 250 5.73 1.38 26.19
CA GLU A 250 7.02 1.27 25.49
C GLU A 250 6.99 2.02 24.15
N TRP A 251 5.87 1.98 23.41
CA TRP A 251 5.70 2.81 22.22
C TRP A 251 5.76 4.30 22.52
N PHE A 252 5.21 4.72 23.66
CA PHE A 252 5.28 6.11 24.11
C PHE A 252 6.72 6.51 24.45
N GLN A 253 7.50 5.60 25.05
CA GLN A 253 8.92 5.82 25.31
C GLN A 253 9.75 5.87 24.01
N VAL A 254 9.45 5.01 23.03
CA VAL A 254 10.11 4.99 21.72
C VAL A 254 9.96 6.35 21.04
N GLN A 255 8.74 6.90 20.97
CA GLN A 255 8.54 8.22 20.37
C GLN A 255 9.25 9.35 21.13
N CYS A 256 9.22 9.34 22.46
CA CYS A 256 9.88 10.37 23.27
C CYS A 256 11.40 10.32 23.10
N LEU A 257 11.96 9.12 22.98
CA LEU A 257 13.39 8.92 22.81
C LEU A 257 13.87 9.43 21.45
N ILE A 258 13.16 9.12 20.36
CA ILE A 258 13.51 9.59 19.02
C ILE A 258 13.39 11.10 18.90
N ILE A 259 12.31 11.68 19.43
CA ILE A 259 12.10 13.13 19.41
C ILE A 259 13.16 13.84 20.27
N GLY A 260 13.46 13.32 21.46
CA GLY A 260 14.47 13.90 22.35
C GLY A 260 15.90 13.79 21.83
N GLU A 261 16.23 12.73 21.08
CA GLU A 261 17.56 12.57 20.44
C GLU A 261 17.70 13.41 19.15
N THR A 262 16.60 13.68 18.44
CA THR A 262 16.63 14.37 17.13
C THR A 262 16.39 15.87 17.23
N ILE A 263 15.55 16.30 18.17
CA ILE A 263 15.28 17.71 18.42
C ILE A 263 16.01 18.06 19.73
N PRO A 264 17.28 18.50 19.67
CA PRO A 264 17.90 19.08 20.85
C PRO A 264 17.09 20.31 21.25
N PHE A 265 16.61 20.31 22.49
CA PHE A 265 15.99 21.48 23.11
C PHE A 265 16.96 22.66 23.17
#